data_AF-A0A965UKN5-F1
#
_entry.id   AF-A0A965UKN5-F1
#
_cell.length_a   1.000
_cell.length_b   1.000
_cell.length_c   1.000
_cell.angle_alpha   90.00
_cell.angle_beta   90.00
_cell.angle_gamma   90.00
#
_symmetry.space_group_name_H-M   'P 1'
#
loop_
_entity.id
_entity.type
_entity.pdbx_description
1 polymer ?
#
loop_
_entity_poly.entity_id
_entity_poly.type
_entity_poly.pdbx_seq_one_letter_code
_entity_poly.pdbx_strand_id
1 'polypeptide(L)'
;MKFRYKPGRSVVGIEPQVVGDELARINQIYGRLKPKILVDESRKEDAILHEAFEWDDAIAGEEYRIHQARQIINVVQIIPEQENAKPVQAFINVCVQTQLDEDSERVYLPAQVVADDPEMRSAHLVSIKTRLKNLRREYAAFSELSNVWSAIDQI
;
A
#
# COMPACT_ATOMS: atom_id res chain seq x y z
N MET A 1 11.11 9.85 -9.02
CA MET A 1 10.51 10.07 -7.68
C MET A 1 11.54 9.68 -6.63
N LYS A 2 11.57 10.36 -5.48
CA LYS A 2 12.38 9.92 -4.34
C LYS A 2 11.56 9.07 -3.39
N PHE A 3 12.05 7.90 -3.02
CA PHE A 3 11.37 7.00 -2.10
C PHE A 3 12.07 6.92 -0.74
N ARG A 4 11.28 6.66 0.31
CA ARG A 4 11.77 6.28 1.63
C ARG A 4 10.91 5.18 2.22
N TYR A 5 11.40 4.49 3.24
CA TYR A 5 10.55 3.62 4.04
C TYR A 5 9.75 4.40 5.09
N LYS A 6 8.60 3.83 5.46
CA LYS A 6 7.86 4.26 6.66
C LYS A 6 8.79 4.15 7.89
N PRO A 7 8.75 5.11 8.83
CA PRO A 7 9.57 5.05 10.03
C PRO A 7 9.42 3.72 10.78
N GLY A 8 10.54 3.13 11.20
CA GLY A 8 10.57 1.84 11.91
C GLY A 8 10.28 0.61 11.05
N ARG A 9 10.32 0.75 9.72
CA ARG A 9 10.10 -0.35 8.76
C ARG A 9 11.20 -0.30 7.70
N SER A 10 11.53 -1.46 7.14
CA SER A 10 12.48 -1.60 6.04
C SER A 10 12.24 -2.91 5.30
N VAL A 11 12.81 -3.01 4.09
CA VAL A 11 13.07 -4.29 3.44
C VAL A 11 14.53 -4.62 3.72
N VAL A 12 14.81 -5.82 4.24
CA VAL A 12 16.16 -6.19 4.68
C VAL A 12 17.11 -6.19 3.48
N GLY A 13 18.25 -5.50 3.59
CA GLY A 13 19.30 -5.51 2.58
C GLY A 13 19.04 -4.69 1.31
N ILE A 14 17.87 -4.04 1.17
CA ILE A 14 17.50 -3.33 -0.04
C ILE A 14 17.20 -1.86 0.30
N GLU A 15 17.69 -0.94 -0.52
CA GLU A 15 17.45 0.49 -0.36
C GLU A 15 16.02 0.87 -0.77
N PRO A 16 15.38 1.85 -0.11
CA PRO A 16 14.01 2.25 -0.41
C PRO A 16 13.81 2.75 -1.83
N GLN A 17 14.85 3.36 -2.41
CA GLN A 17 14.82 3.81 -3.80
C GLN A 17 14.73 2.62 -4.76
N VAL A 18 15.54 1.58 -4.53
CA VAL A 18 15.54 0.36 -5.34
C VAL A 18 14.18 -0.35 -5.26
N VAL A 19 13.61 -0.49 -4.07
CA VAL A 19 12.26 -1.07 -3.91
C VAL A 19 11.21 -0.23 -4.62
N GLY A 20 11.21 1.09 -4.40
CA GLY A 20 10.20 1.97 -4.99
C GLY A 20 10.25 1.98 -6.53
N ASP A 21 11.45 1.99 -7.11
CA ASP A 21 11.66 1.94 -8.56
C ASP A 21 11.20 0.59 -9.14
N GLU A 22 11.47 -0.53 -8.47
CA GLU A 22 11.03 -1.84 -8.93
C GLU A 22 9.50 -2.00 -8.86
N LEU A 23 8.85 -1.52 -7.80
CA LEU A 23 7.40 -1.50 -7.71
C LEU A 23 6.77 -0.60 -8.79
N ALA A 24 7.42 0.52 -9.13
CA ALA A 24 6.99 1.40 -10.19
C ALA A 24 7.13 0.73 -11.57
N ARG A 25 8.25 0.02 -11.82
CA ARG A 25 8.47 -0.77 -13.05
C ARG A 25 7.37 -1.82 -13.22
N ILE A 26 7.09 -2.61 -12.19
CA ILE A 26 6.03 -3.64 -12.22
C ILE A 26 4.67 -2.98 -12.49
N ASN A 27 4.34 -1.89 -11.80
CA ASN A 27 3.08 -1.19 -12.06
C ASN A 27 2.99 -0.67 -13.51
N GLN A 28 4.09 -0.19 -14.09
CA GLN A 28 4.13 0.30 -15.47
C GLN A 28 3.89 -0.82 -16.50
N ILE A 29 4.44 -2.02 -16.27
CA ILE A 29 4.28 -3.17 -17.17
C ILE A 29 2.87 -3.74 -17.12
N TYR A 30 2.32 -3.91 -15.92
CA TYR A 30 1.04 -4.61 -15.72
C TYR A 30 -0.17 -3.66 -15.64
N GLY A 31 0.07 -2.34 -15.59
CA GLY A 31 -0.93 -1.30 -15.37
C GLY A 31 -1.50 -1.25 -13.94
N ARG A 32 -1.22 -2.26 -13.12
CA ARG A 32 -1.66 -2.41 -11.73
C ARG A 32 -0.67 -3.25 -10.96
N LEU A 33 -0.39 -2.85 -9.73
CA LEU A 33 0.44 -3.63 -8.82
C LEU A 33 -0.42 -4.58 -8.00
N LYS A 34 -0.13 -5.88 -8.08
CA LYS A 34 -0.74 -6.91 -7.23
C LYS A 34 0.35 -7.65 -6.45
N PRO A 35 0.09 -8.06 -5.19
CA PRO A 35 1.07 -8.82 -4.42
C PRO A 35 1.53 -10.10 -5.12
N LYS A 36 0.61 -10.82 -5.79
CA LYS A 36 0.97 -12.02 -6.55
C LYS A 36 1.93 -11.72 -7.70
N ILE A 37 1.68 -10.65 -8.47
CA ILE A 37 2.58 -10.21 -9.55
C ILE A 37 3.96 -9.90 -8.99
N LEU A 38 4.04 -9.23 -7.83
CA LEU A 38 5.33 -8.93 -7.19
C LEU A 38 6.09 -10.21 -6.79
N VAL A 39 5.40 -11.21 -6.23
CA VAL A 39 6.00 -12.51 -5.91
C VAL A 39 6.52 -13.17 -7.19
N ASP A 40 5.70 -13.23 -8.23
CA ASP A 40 6.06 -13.89 -9.49
C ASP A 40 7.26 -13.20 -10.18
N GLU A 41 7.31 -11.87 -10.19
CA GLU A 41 8.45 -11.07 -10.71
C GLU A 41 9.71 -11.22 -9.86
N SER A 42 9.58 -11.48 -8.55
CA SER A 42 10.71 -11.63 -7.63
C SER A 42 11.23 -13.07 -7.52
N ARG A 43 10.61 -14.03 -8.23
CA ARG A 43 10.88 -15.47 -8.04
C ARG A 43 12.24 -15.91 -8.54
N LYS A 44 12.78 -15.28 -9.58
CA LYS A 44 14.11 -15.62 -10.08
C LYS A 44 15.18 -15.14 -9.10
N GLU A 45 16.24 -15.93 -8.93
CA GLU A 45 17.35 -15.62 -8.02
C GLU A 45 18.06 -14.31 -8.34
N ASP A 46 18.03 -13.88 -9.61
CA ASP A 46 18.61 -12.63 -10.08
C ASP A 46 17.64 -11.43 -10.00
N ALA A 47 16.41 -11.64 -9.53
CA ALA A 47 15.44 -10.57 -9.39
C ALA A 47 15.83 -9.61 -8.25
N ILE A 48 15.61 -8.32 -8.47
CA ILE A 48 16.01 -7.24 -7.54
C ILE A 48 15.47 -7.44 -6.12
N LEU A 49 14.25 -7.96 -6.01
CA LEU A 49 13.56 -8.18 -4.73
C LEU A 49 13.57 -9.64 -4.29
N HIS A 50 14.34 -10.52 -4.95
CA HIS A 50 14.37 -11.94 -4.61
C HIS A 50 14.67 -12.18 -3.13
N GLU A 51 15.71 -11.54 -2.61
CA GLU A 51 16.17 -11.66 -1.23
C GLU A 51 15.18 -11.07 -0.19
N ALA A 52 14.14 -10.36 -0.64
CA ALA A 52 13.10 -9.83 0.24
C ALA A 52 12.04 -10.88 0.63
N PHE A 53 12.08 -12.07 0.02
CA PHE A 53 11.11 -13.15 0.22
C PHE A 53 11.74 -14.39 0.86
N GLU A 54 10.91 -15.17 1.53
CA GLU A 54 11.27 -16.52 1.97
C GLU A 54 10.82 -17.53 0.89
N TRP A 55 11.77 -18.27 0.33
CA TRP A 55 11.55 -19.21 -0.78
C TRP A 55 11.52 -20.67 -0.36
N ASP A 56 11.84 -21.01 0.89
CA ASP A 56 11.61 -22.34 1.42
C ASP A 56 10.10 -22.56 1.68
N ASP A 57 9.47 -23.47 0.93
CA ASP A 57 8.05 -23.80 1.07
C ASP A 57 7.69 -24.36 2.46
N ALA A 58 8.64 -24.96 3.18
CA ALA A 58 8.43 -25.44 4.55
C ALA A 58 8.33 -24.28 5.56
N ILE A 59 8.93 -23.13 5.25
CA ILE A 59 8.89 -21.92 6.08
C ILE A 59 7.78 -20.98 5.60
N ALA A 60 7.63 -20.82 4.30
CA ALA A 60 6.71 -19.90 3.65
C ALA A 60 6.01 -20.52 2.45
N GLY A 61 4.73 -20.86 2.59
CA GLY A 61 3.88 -21.17 1.44
C GLY A 61 3.57 -19.92 0.59
N GLU A 62 2.95 -20.14 -0.57
CA GLU A 62 2.57 -19.06 -1.52
C GLU A 62 1.80 -17.91 -0.85
N GLU A 63 0.82 -18.19 0.01
CA GLU A 63 0.04 -17.16 0.71
C GLU A 63 0.90 -16.31 1.67
N TYR A 64 1.93 -16.91 2.27
CA TYR A 64 2.87 -16.17 3.11
C TYR A 64 3.73 -15.23 2.27
N ARG A 65 4.20 -15.66 1.08
CA ARG A 65 4.93 -14.78 0.14
C ARG A 65 4.05 -13.64 -0.35
N ILE A 66 2.78 -13.92 -0.67
CA ILE A 66 1.80 -12.88 -1.01
C ILE A 66 1.63 -11.90 0.15
N HIS A 67 1.66 -12.37 1.40
CA HIS A 67 1.68 -11.49 2.57
C HIS A 67 2.97 -10.65 2.65
N GLN A 68 4.16 -11.23 2.46
CA GLN A 68 5.43 -10.50 2.42
C GLN A 68 5.40 -9.40 1.34
N ALA A 69 4.88 -9.71 0.15
CA ALA A 69 4.67 -8.74 -0.92
C ALA A 69 3.78 -7.56 -0.47
N ARG A 70 2.68 -7.83 0.24
CA ARG A 70 1.84 -6.75 0.81
C ARG A 70 2.63 -5.87 1.79
N GLN A 71 3.54 -6.43 2.59
CA GLN A 71 4.37 -5.66 3.51
C GLN A 71 5.37 -4.77 2.76
N ILE A 72 6.05 -5.33 1.74
CA ILE A 72 6.99 -4.62 0.87
C ILE A 72 6.31 -3.43 0.18
N ILE A 73 5.13 -3.64 -0.42
CA ILE A 73 4.39 -2.57 -1.10
C ILE A 73 3.98 -1.46 -0.11
N ASN A 74 3.53 -1.84 1.09
CA ASN A 74 3.01 -0.90 2.08
C ASN A 74 4.09 -0.09 2.81
N VAL A 75 5.37 -0.52 2.80
CA VAL A 75 6.44 0.19 3.51
C VAL A 75 6.97 1.40 2.73
N VAL A 76 6.77 1.47 1.42
CA VAL A 76 7.33 2.54 0.58
C VAL A 76 6.48 3.82 0.63
N GLN A 77 7.14 4.96 0.83
CA GLN A 77 6.58 6.31 0.78
C GLN A 77 7.29 7.17 -0.27
N ILE A 78 6.55 8.09 -0.88
CA ILE A 78 7.10 9.14 -1.75
C ILE A 78 7.51 10.32 -0.88
N ILE A 79 8.74 10.80 -1.07
CA ILE A 79 9.20 12.07 -0.53
C ILE A 79 8.72 13.17 -1.50
N PRO A 80 7.82 14.06 -1.06
CA PRO A 80 7.36 15.16 -1.90
C PRO A 80 8.48 16.17 -2.14
N GLU A 81 8.45 16.84 -3.29
CA GLU A 81 9.44 17.86 -3.64
C GLU A 81 9.30 19.14 -2.81
N GLN A 82 8.11 19.39 -2.26
CA GLN A 82 7.85 20.53 -1.38
C GLN A 82 8.40 20.27 0.03
N GLU A 83 9.22 21.21 0.52
CA GLU A 83 10.01 21.09 1.76
C GLU A 83 9.17 20.88 3.04
N ASN A 84 7.88 21.24 3.02
CA ASN A 84 6.95 21.09 4.16
C ASN A 84 5.85 20.04 3.96
N ALA A 85 5.86 19.31 2.84
CA ALA A 85 4.86 18.30 2.57
C ALA A 85 5.19 16.99 3.31
N LYS A 86 4.19 16.38 3.94
CA LYS A 86 4.37 15.09 4.63
C LYS A 86 4.53 13.97 3.59
N PRO A 87 5.47 13.03 3.80
CA PRO A 87 5.61 11.87 2.95
C PRO A 87 4.33 11.03 2.89
N VAL A 88 3.90 10.71 1.69
CA VAL A 88 2.68 9.94 1.43
C VAL A 88 3.02 8.52 1.02
N GLN A 89 2.10 7.58 1.25
CA GLN A 89 2.29 6.20 0.80
C GLN A 89 2.40 6.15 -0.72
N ALA A 90 3.39 5.42 -1.26
CA ALA A 90 3.65 5.40 -2.69
C ALA A 90 2.54 4.71 -3.49
N PHE A 91 2.04 3.59 -2.95
CA PHE A 91 1.02 2.77 -3.57
C PHE A 91 -0.18 2.60 -2.64
N ILE A 92 -1.36 3.02 -3.10
CA ILE A 92 -2.61 2.99 -2.35
C ILE A 92 -3.40 1.75 -2.74
N ASN A 93 -3.87 1.00 -1.74
CA ASN A 93 -4.79 -0.11 -1.96
C ASN A 93 -6.19 0.45 -2.31
N VAL A 94 -6.70 0.10 -3.48
CA VAL A 94 -8.03 0.49 -3.97
C VAL A 94 -8.78 -0.75 -4.45
N CYS A 95 -10.12 -0.69 -4.38
CA CYS A 95 -10.98 -1.67 -5.04
C CYS A 95 -11.33 -1.14 -6.43
N VAL A 96 -11.04 -1.90 -7.47
CA VAL A 96 -11.43 -1.60 -8.85
C VAL A 96 -12.49 -2.60 -9.31
N GLN A 97 -13.51 -2.11 -10.01
CA GLN A 97 -14.48 -2.98 -10.68
C GLN A 97 -13.79 -3.61 -11.90
N THR A 98 -13.95 -4.93 -12.06
CA THR A 98 -13.42 -5.61 -13.24
C THR A 98 -14.47 -5.59 -14.35
N GLN A 99 -14.05 -5.54 -15.61
CA GLN A 99 -14.98 -5.52 -16.75
C GLN A 99 -15.72 -6.85 -16.96
N LEU A 100 -15.30 -7.92 -16.26
CA LEU A 100 -15.71 -9.29 -16.56
C LEU A 100 -16.62 -9.90 -15.48
N ASP A 101 -16.72 -9.36 -14.28
CA ASP A 101 -17.60 -9.89 -13.22
C ASP A 101 -18.07 -8.77 -12.25
N GLU A 102 -19.18 -9.01 -11.54
CA GLU A 102 -19.65 -8.20 -10.40
C GLU A 102 -18.64 -8.15 -9.23
N ASP A 103 -17.56 -8.93 -9.31
CA ASP A 103 -16.50 -8.98 -8.31
C ASP A 103 -15.53 -7.81 -8.42
N SER A 104 -15.42 -7.08 -7.31
CA SER A 104 -14.41 -6.03 -7.12
C SER A 104 -13.07 -6.64 -6.75
N GLU A 105 -11.98 -6.24 -7.42
CA GLU A 105 -10.63 -6.70 -7.11
C GLU A 105 -9.83 -5.63 -6.37
N ARG A 106 -9.03 -6.05 -5.37
CA ARG A 106 -8.09 -5.15 -4.67
C ARG A 106 -6.75 -5.08 -5.40
N VAL A 107 -6.38 -3.87 -5.79
CA VAL A 107 -5.10 -3.57 -6.45
C VAL A 107 -4.38 -2.43 -5.72
N TYR A 108 -3.08 -2.32 -5.96
CA TYR A 108 -2.27 -1.21 -5.51
C TYR A 108 -1.99 -0.30 -6.70
N LEU A 109 -2.36 0.98 -6.57
CA LEU A 109 -2.12 1.99 -7.61
C LEU A 109 -1.23 3.11 -7.07
N PRO A 110 -0.42 3.77 -7.92
CA PRO A 110 0.37 4.92 -7.51
C PRO A 110 -0.52 6.01 -6.89
N ALA A 111 -0.04 6.66 -5.84
CA ALA A 111 -0.82 7.67 -5.13
C ALA A 111 -1.28 8.84 -6.01
N GLN A 112 -0.47 9.22 -7.01
CA GLN A 112 -0.82 10.26 -7.98
C GLN A 112 -2.02 9.83 -8.85
N VAL A 113 -2.01 8.60 -9.38
CA VAL A 113 -3.11 8.05 -10.19
C VAL A 113 -4.42 8.07 -9.41
N VAL A 114 -4.39 7.67 -8.13
CA VAL A 114 -5.58 7.69 -7.27
C VAL A 114 -6.03 9.12 -6.93
N ALA A 115 -5.10 10.08 -6.86
CA ALA A 115 -5.43 11.47 -6.57
C ALA A 115 -6.05 12.21 -7.78
N ASP A 116 -5.60 11.86 -8.98
CA ASP A 116 -6.02 12.48 -10.25
C ASP A 116 -7.36 11.93 -10.75
N ASP A 117 -7.72 10.69 -10.40
CA ASP A 117 -9.02 10.08 -10.72
C ASP A 117 -10.11 10.41 -9.66
N PRO A 118 -11.17 11.15 -10.01
CA PRO A 118 -12.22 11.55 -9.06
C PRO A 118 -12.99 10.38 -8.43
N GLU A 119 -13.21 9.29 -9.17
CA GLU A 119 -13.96 8.12 -8.68
C GLU A 119 -13.11 7.33 -7.69
N MET A 120 -11.85 7.06 -8.04
CA MET A 120 -10.91 6.36 -7.15
C MET A 120 -10.63 7.17 -5.89
N ARG A 121 -10.48 8.50 -6.02
CA ARG A 121 -10.33 9.40 -4.88
C ARG A 121 -11.54 9.33 -3.95
N SER A 122 -12.75 9.35 -4.51
CA SER A 122 -13.98 9.25 -3.73
C SER A 122 -14.11 7.90 -3.02
N ALA A 123 -13.82 6.79 -3.71
CA ALA A 123 -13.78 5.45 -3.13
C ALA A 123 -12.75 5.34 -1.99
N HIS A 124 -11.56 5.92 -2.18
CA HIS A 124 -10.53 5.95 -1.15
C HIS A 124 -10.97 6.74 0.10
N LEU A 125 -11.60 7.91 -0.09
CA LEU A 125 -12.17 8.70 1.02
C LEU A 125 -13.27 7.94 1.78
N VAL A 126 -14.15 7.21 1.08
CA VAL A 126 -15.16 6.35 1.71
C VAL A 126 -14.51 5.26 2.58
N SER A 127 -13.42 4.65 2.09
CA SER A 127 -12.65 3.67 2.85
C SER A 127 -12.06 4.28 4.14
N ILE A 128 -11.46 5.47 4.04
CA ILE A 128 -10.92 6.20 5.19
C ILE A 128 -12.03 6.52 6.21
N LYS A 129 -13.16 7.06 5.76
CA LYS A 129 -14.31 7.37 6.62
C LYS A 129 -14.84 6.13 7.34
N THR A 130 -14.90 4.99 6.65
CA THR A 130 -15.31 3.72 7.25
C THR A 130 -14.33 3.26 8.34
N ARG A 131 -13.03 3.40 8.12
CA ARG A 131 -12.01 3.08 9.13
C ARG A 131 -12.14 3.98 10.36
N LEU A 132 -12.35 5.28 10.18
CA LEU A 132 -12.57 6.22 11.28
C LEU A 132 -13.82 5.86 12.10
N LYS A 133 -14.92 5.48 11.44
CA LYS A 133 -16.13 5.00 12.12
C LYS A 133 -15.89 3.71 12.92
N ASN A 134 -15.17 2.75 12.34
CA ASN A 134 -14.84 1.51 13.03
C ASN A 134 -13.95 1.77 14.26
N LEU A 135 -12.97 2.66 14.12
CA LEU A 135 -12.10 3.06 15.22
C LEU A 135 -12.90 3.75 16.34
N ARG A 136 -13.82 4.66 15.98
CA ARG A 136 -14.73 5.27 16.95
C ARG A 136 -15.54 4.22 17.68
N ARG A 137 -16.11 3.24 16.97
CA ARG A 137 -16.90 2.17 17.59
C ARG A 137 -16.08 1.35 18.58
N GLU A 138 -14.84 1.01 18.24
CA GLU A 138 -13.95 0.22 19.10
C GLU A 138 -13.53 0.97 20.37
N TYR A 139 -13.30 2.27 20.26
CA TYR A 139 -12.75 3.09 21.35
C TYR A 139 -13.76 4.12 21.93
N ALA A 140 -15.06 4.02 21.60
CA ALA A 140 -16.08 4.98 22.05
C ALA A 140 -16.23 5.04 23.58
N ALA A 141 -15.91 3.96 24.28
CA ALA A 141 -16.02 3.88 25.74
C ALA A 141 -14.95 4.69 26.48
N PHE A 142 -13.86 5.08 25.81
CA PHE A 142 -12.78 5.85 26.42
C PHE A 142 -13.09 7.35 26.37
N SER A 143 -13.49 7.89 27.52
CA SER A 143 -13.85 9.29 27.70
C SER A 143 -12.73 10.27 27.32
N GLU A 144 -11.48 9.83 27.42
CA GLU A 144 -10.24 10.53 27.07
C GLU A 144 -10.18 10.90 25.58
N LEU A 145 -10.89 10.15 24.72
CA LEU A 145 -10.90 10.35 23.28
C LEU A 145 -12.10 11.19 22.79
N SER A 146 -12.98 11.64 23.68
CA SER A 146 -14.17 12.44 23.35
C SER A 146 -13.87 13.64 22.45
N ASN A 147 -12.85 14.42 22.79
CA ASN A 147 -12.42 15.59 22.00
C ASN A 147 -11.94 15.22 20.58
N VAL A 148 -11.31 14.06 20.42
CA VAL A 148 -10.85 13.57 19.11
C VAL A 148 -12.04 13.22 18.22
N TRP A 149 -13.05 12.56 18.78
CA TRP A 149 -14.27 12.22 18.05
C TRP A 149 -15.05 13.46 17.63
N SER A 150 -15.16 14.47 18.50
CA SER A 150 -15.80 15.74 18.16
C SER A 150 -15.10 16.48 17.02
N ALA A 151 -13.76 16.47 16.98
CA ALA A 151 -13.00 17.08 15.89
C ALA A 151 -13.21 16.36 14.55
N ILE A 152 -13.31 15.02 14.57
CA ILE A 152 -13.57 14.23 13.35
C ILE A 152 -14.98 14.50 12.80
N ASP A 153 -15.97 14.70 13.67
CA ASP A 153 -17.37 14.95 13.26
C ASP A 153 -17.57 16.31 12.55
N GLN A 154 -16.60 17.22 12.63
CA GLN A 154 -16.65 18.54 11.98
C GLN A 154 -16.08 18.55 10.55
N ILE A 155 -15.56 17.41 10.05
CA ILE A 155 -14.92 17.24 8.73
C ILE A 155 -15.83 16.48 7.78
#